data_AF-A0A953U5N1-F1
#
_entry.id   AF-A0A953U5N1-F1
#
_cell.length_a   1.000
_cell.length_b   1.000
_cell.length_c   1.000
_cell.angle_alpha   90.00
_cell.angle_beta   90.00
_cell.angle_gamma   90.00
#
_symmetry.space_group_name_H-M   'P 1'
#
loop_
_entity.id
_entity.type
_entity.pdbx_description
1 polymer ?
#
loop_
_entity_poly.entity_id
_entity_poly.type
_entity_poly.pdbx_seq_one_letter_code
_entity_poly.pdbx_strand_id
1 'polypeptide(L)'
;METHQPDCAQSKKAEWKFCDPESDGDRKGMLLSDQIDKFCSHGLLISKNYDRGHLRPAAYTLTIGNAYVDSSGQIGSLSEEKPFLEMKPNSIVYVTTAEELDLPHYVAARFNLRVKWVYKGILLGTGPQVEPGYRGFLSCPLYNLTNRPMRIRLGDEFASIDFERTTNFCSGKSPAEIKSNVKCGEKVDEVSFDGRTYLLFKDKAYKPLQHLPDYDIVSSLVEMQREVRNWRNIGIGLVIAFVSLALSIVGLQVRMEGNVINSAKDVAKLQTELQQAQEQITSLQKLAVTSGSIVAAPSAVSKAKDSGKSGK
;
A
#
# COMPACT_ATOMS: atom_id res chain seq x y z
N MET A 1 44.01 43.56 -6.29
CA MET A 1 44.11 42.25 -5.62
C MET A 1 43.29 42.33 -4.36
N GLU A 2 41.99 42.06 -4.46
CA GLU A 2 41.12 41.96 -3.29
C GLU A 2 41.41 40.63 -2.60
N THR A 3 42.01 40.72 -1.42
CA THR A 3 42.20 39.59 -0.52
C THR A 3 40.83 39.17 0.01
N HIS A 4 40.27 38.10 -0.56
CA HIS A 4 39.15 37.37 0.02
C HIS A 4 39.55 36.83 1.39
N GLN A 5 39.15 37.55 2.43
CA GLN A 5 39.24 37.10 3.82
C GLN A 5 38.19 35.99 4.00
N PRO A 6 38.57 34.75 4.37
CA PRO A 6 37.59 33.70 4.58
C PRO A 6 36.69 34.11 5.74
N ASP A 7 35.39 34.09 5.46
CA ASP A 7 34.30 34.53 6.33
C ASP A 7 34.44 33.93 7.74
N CYS A 8 34.62 34.78 8.77
CA CYS A 8 34.93 34.38 10.15
C CYS A 8 33.92 33.35 10.72
N ALA A 9 32.66 33.40 10.26
CA ALA A 9 31.62 32.46 10.63
C ALA A 9 31.86 31.03 10.11
N GLN A 10 32.38 30.88 8.88
CA GLN A 10 32.72 29.57 8.30
C GLN A 10 33.91 28.93 9.01
N SER A 11 34.88 29.76 9.43
CA SER A 11 36.03 29.32 10.22
C SER A 11 35.59 28.72 11.58
N LYS A 12 34.71 29.42 12.31
CA LYS A 12 34.19 28.94 13.60
C LYS A 12 33.33 27.68 13.48
N LYS A 13 32.46 27.60 12.47
CA LYS A 13 31.66 26.38 12.24
C LYS A 13 32.57 25.17 11.97
N ALA A 14 33.62 25.35 11.17
CA ALA A 14 34.59 24.30 10.89
C ALA A 14 35.32 23.87 12.17
N GLU A 15 35.67 24.79 13.05
CA GLU A 15 36.28 24.46 14.34
C GLU A 15 35.35 23.60 15.20
N TRP A 16 34.10 24.04 15.38
CA TRP A 16 33.11 23.32 16.19
C TRP A 16 32.69 21.97 15.62
N LYS A 17 32.81 21.77 14.30
CA LYS A 17 32.50 20.47 13.68
C LYS A 17 33.51 19.38 14.06
N PHE A 18 34.77 19.76 14.29
CA PHE A 18 35.87 18.82 14.56
C PHE A 18 36.31 18.81 16.04
N CYS A 19 36.14 19.92 16.75
CA CYS A 19 36.60 20.08 18.12
C CYS A 19 35.41 20.43 19.03
N ASP A 20 35.22 19.68 20.12
CA ASP A 20 34.23 20.02 21.14
C ASP A 20 34.77 21.18 22.00
N PRO A 21 34.12 22.37 21.98
CA PRO A 21 34.55 23.51 22.78
C PRO A 21 34.44 23.25 24.29
N GLU A 22 33.71 22.22 24.72
CA GLU A 22 33.47 21.88 26.12
C GLU A 22 33.89 20.43 26.42
N SER A 23 35.05 20.01 25.89
CA SER A 23 35.57 18.64 26.05
C SER A 23 36.04 18.26 27.46
N ASP A 24 36.17 19.22 28.39
CA ASP A 24 36.58 19.00 29.77
C ASP A 24 35.36 18.72 30.69
N GLY A 25 35.34 17.52 31.31
CA GLY A 25 34.43 17.16 32.41
C GLY A 25 33.28 16.19 32.09
N ASP A 26 32.40 16.01 33.08
CA ASP A 26 31.21 15.13 33.14
C ASP A 26 30.05 15.57 32.19
N ARG A 27 30.39 16.21 31.07
CA ARG A 27 29.44 16.77 30.09
C ARG A 27 29.11 15.82 28.95
N LYS A 28 29.49 14.55 29.10
CA LYS A 28 29.17 13.47 28.15
C LYS A 28 27.76 12.95 28.44
N GLY A 29 27.01 12.67 27.38
CA GLY A 29 25.61 12.26 27.47
C GLY A 29 24.69 13.12 26.64
N MET A 30 23.40 13.03 26.94
CA MET A 30 22.33 13.68 26.18
C MET A 30 22.37 15.20 26.33
N LEU A 31 22.30 15.91 25.21
CA LEU A 31 22.31 17.37 25.18
C LEU A 31 20.96 17.94 25.64
N LEU A 32 21.03 18.89 26.57
CA LEU A 32 19.88 19.70 26.96
C LEU A 32 19.57 20.78 25.92
N SER A 33 18.37 21.35 26.01
CA SER A 33 17.85 22.36 25.07
C SER A 33 18.78 23.57 24.86
N ASP A 34 19.48 24.03 25.90
CA ASP A 34 20.43 25.14 25.84
C ASP A 34 21.66 24.79 25.01
N GLN A 35 22.15 23.55 25.13
CA GLN A 35 23.26 23.05 24.34
C GLN A 35 22.86 22.85 22.89
N ILE A 36 21.67 22.30 22.65
CA ILE A 36 21.12 22.13 21.30
C ILE A 36 21.01 23.50 20.60
N ASP A 37 20.41 24.48 21.27
CA ASP A 37 20.29 25.87 20.80
C ASP A 37 21.67 26.48 20.47
N LYS A 38 22.65 26.29 21.36
CA LYS A 38 24.04 26.76 21.18
C LYS A 38 24.72 26.13 19.96
N PHE A 39 24.56 24.84 19.71
CA PHE A 39 25.12 24.23 18.49
C PHE A 39 24.39 24.71 17.22
N CYS A 40 23.06 24.84 17.28
CA CYS A 40 22.24 25.33 16.16
C CYS A 40 22.60 26.77 15.79
N SER A 41 22.92 27.64 16.77
CA SER A 41 23.39 29.00 16.51
C SER A 41 24.74 29.06 15.77
N HIS A 42 25.52 27.97 15.80
CA HIS A 42 26.77 27.81 15.04
C HIS A 42 26.55 27.06 13.71
N GLY A 43 25.30 26.79 13.33
CA GLY A 43 24.94 26.08 12.10
C GLY A 43 25.24 24.58 12.15
N LEU A 44 25.27 23.98 13.34
CA LEU A 44 25.49 22.55 13.60
C LEU A 44 24.24 21.94 14.25
N LEU A 45 24.17 20.61 14.31
CA LEU A 45 22.96 19.84 14.66
C LEU A 45 21.83 20.09 13.66
N ILE A 46 21.02 21.13 13.84
CA ILE A 46 19.99 21.55 12.88
C ILE A 46 20.55 22.72 12.06
N SER A 47 21.08 22.42 10.88
CA SER A 47 21.79 23.40 10.04
C SER A 47 20.88 24.25 9.16
N LYS A 48 19.69 23.75 8.81
CA LYS A 48 18.66 24.48 8.06
C LYS A 48 17.28 24.22 8.65
N ASN A 49 16.41 25.22 8.54
CA ASN A 49 15.04 25.21 9.08
C ASN A 49 15.02 24.96 10.60
N TYR A 50 16.01 25.51 11.31
CA TYR A 50 16.00 25.53 12.76
C TYR A 50 14.94 26.52 13.27
N ASP A 51 14.04 26.04 14.12
CA ASP A 51 13.08 26.85 14.85
C ASP A 51 13.22 26.57 16.35
N ARG A 52 13.52 27.62 17.11
CA ARG A 52 13.63 27.55 18.58
C ARG A 52 12.34 27.02 19.23
N GLY A 53 11.17 27.25 18.61
CA GLY A 53 9.88 26.75 19.08
C GLY A 53 9.77 25.21 19.10
N HIS A 54 10.62 24.51 18.35
CA HIS A 54 10.66 23.06 18.32
C HIS A 54 11.60 22.42 19.36
N LEU A 55 12.35 23.22 20.11
CA LEU A 55 13.18 22.73 21.22
C LEU A 55 12.32 22.04 22.29
N ARG A 56 12.87 20.96 22.82
CA ARG A 56 12.37 20.19 23.97
C ARG A 56 13.48 20.10 25.01
N PRO A 57 13.19 19.73 26.27
CA PRO A 57 14.17 19.79 27.36
C PRO A 57 15.53 19.14 27.06
N ALA A 58 15.53 18.02 26.32
CA ALA A 58 16.74 17.31 25.90
C ALA A 58 16.63 16.75 24.46
N ALA A 59 15.85 17.42 23.61
CA ALA A 59 15.57 16.97 22.25
C ALA A 59 15.12 18.13 21.36
N TYR A 60 14.96 17.87 20.07
CA TYR A 60 14.36 18.77 19.09
C TYR A 60 13.20 18.08 18.36
N THR A 61 12.16 18.83 18.03
CA THR A 61 10.99 18.31 17.29
C THR A 61 11.23 18.44 15.79
N LEU A 62 11.19 17.32 15.07
CA LEU A 62 11.33 17.30 13.61
C LEU A 62 9.97 17.35 12.91
N THR A 63 9.94 18.01 11.76
CA THR A 63 8.74 18.22 10.96
C THR A 63 8.81 17.54 9.60
N ILE A 64 7.65 17.22 9.03
CA ILE A 64 7.57 16.61 7.70
C ILE A 64 8.02 17.63 6.65
N GLY A 65 9.02 17.24 5.86
CA GLY A 65 9.54 17.99 4.73
C GLY A 65 8.70 17.81 3.46
N ASN A 66 9.20 18.36 2.36
CA ASN A 66 8.50 18.36 1.08
C ASN A 66 8.61 17.02 0.34
N ALA A 67 9.78 16.42 0.28
CA ALA A 67 10.02 15.22 -0.52
C ALA A 67 9.40 13.96 0.13
N TYR A 68 8.75 13.15 -0.69
CA TYR A 68 8.21 11.85 -0.27
C TYR A 68 8.25 10.80 -1.37
N VAL A 69 8.08 9.53 -0.97
CA VAL A 69 7.69 8.42 -1.84
C VAL A 69 6.37 7.86 -1.33
N ASP A 70 5.36 7.82 -2.20
CA ASP A 70 4.04 7.35 -1.81
C ASP A 70 3.93 5.82 -1.73
N SER A 71 2.75 5.33 -1.35
CA SER A 71 2.47 3.90 -1.22
C SER A 71 2.46 3.12 -2.55
N SER A 72 2.70 3.77 -3.68
CA SER A 72 2.92 3.15 -4.99
C SER A 72 4.38 3.26 -5.45
N GLY A 73 5.29 3.75 -4.61
CA GLY A 73 6.69 3.93 -5.00
C GLY A 73 6.95 5.19 -5.83
N GLN A 74 5.97 6.08 -5.99
CA GLN A 74 6.16 7.29 -6.78
C GLN A 74 6.78 8.39 -5.92
N ILE A 75 7.87 8.98 -6.42
CA ILE A 75 8.50 10.14 -5.82
C ILE A 75 7.61 11.36 -6.08
N GLY A 76 7.35 12.13 -5.03
CA GLY A 76 6.61 13.37 -5.11
C GLY A 76 7.15 14.43 -4.18
N SER A 77 6.54 15.62 -4.25
CA SER A 77 6.85 16.75 -3.37
C SER A 77 5.56 17.38 -2.88
N LEU A 78 5.48 17.64 -1.59
CA LEU A 78 4.45 18.47 -0.97
C LEU A 78 4.75 19.95 -1.21
N SER A 79 3.70 20.75 -1.30
CA SER A 79 3.74 22.21 -1.41
C SER A 79 2.56 22.81 -0.66
N GLU A 80 2.51 24.13 -0.51
CA GLU A 80 1.35 24.81 0.08
C GLU A 80 0.05 24.55 -0.69
N GLU A 81 0.13 24.37 -2.01
CA GLU A 81 -1.02 24.06 -2.86
C GLU A 81 -1.48 22.60 -2.72
N LYS A 82 -0.52 21.68 -2.49
CA LYS A 82 -0.78 20.25 -2.25
C LYS A 82 -0.05 19.80 -0.98
N PRO A 83 -0.55 20.18 0.21
CA PRO A 83 0.20 19.99 1.44
C PRO A 83 -0.03 18.62 2.07
N PHE A 84 -0.78 17.72 1.42
CA PHE A 84 -1.17 16.43 1.98
C PHE A 84 -0.65 15.25 1.16
N LEU A 85 -0.07 14.29 1.88
CA LEU A 85 0.23 12.94 1.40
C LEU A 85 -0.79 11.96 2.02
N GLU A 86 -1.42 11.14 1.19
CA GLU A 86 -2.26 10.05 1.65
C GLU A 86 -1.48 8.74 1.73
N MET A 87 -1.38 8.19 2.94
CA MET A 87 -0.89 6.85 3.20
C MET A 87 -2.05 5.86 3.11
N LYS A 88 -1.91 4.86 2.24
CA LYS A 88 -2.91 3.80 2.11
C LYS A 88 -2.95 2.92 3.37
N PRO A 89 -4.05 2.19 3.62
CA PRO A 89 -4.08 1.15 4.65
C PRO A 89 -2.98 0.10 4.42
N ASN A 90 -2.36 -0.39 5.50
CA ASN A 90 -1.37 -1.48 5.47
C ASN A 90 -0.21 -1.24 4.47
N SER A 91 0.19 0.02 4.28
CA SER A 91 1.24 0.39 3.33
C SER A 91 2.38 1.13 4.02
N ILE A 92 3.44 1.35 3.25
CA ILE A 92 4.58 2.19 3.63
C ILE A 92 4.60 3.45 2.77
N VAL A 93 5.13 4.53 3.32
CA VAL A 93 5.58 5.71 2.58
C VAL A 93 6.95 6.12 3.12
N TYR A 94 7.70 6.89 2.34
CA TYR A 94 8.93 7.52 2.81
C TYR A 94 8.73 9.01 2.80
N VAL A 95 9.05 9.65 3.91
CA VAL A 95 9.00 11.11 4.04
C VAL A 95 10.36 11.60 4.47
N THR A 96 10.71 12.84 4.14
CA THR A 96 11.91 13.46 4.69
C THR A 96 11.59 14.42 5.81
N THR A 97 12.59 14.74 6.64
CA THR A 97 12.49 15.89 7.54
C THR A 97 12.49 17.20 6.74
N ALA A 98 11.88 18.25 7.28
CA ALA A 98 12.05 19.61 6.75
C ALA A 98 13.42 20.18 7.13
N GLU A 99 13.98 19.70 8.25
CA GLU A 99 15.25 20.10 8.80
C GLU A 99 16.43 19.36 8.13
N GLU A 100 17.51 20.08 7.84
CA GLU A 100 18.79 19.51 7.39
C GLU A 100 19.74 19.39 8.58
N LEU A 101 20.26 18.20 8.84
CA LEU A 101 21.24 17.96 9.90
C LEU A 101 22.66 18.26 9.44
N ASP A 102 23.51 18.70 10.35
CA ASP A 102 24.98 18.78 10.18
C ASP A 102 25.64 18.48 11.52
N LEU A 103 25.92 17.20 11.78
CA LEU A 103 26.43 16.73 13.06
C LEU A 103 27.94 16.96 13.16
N PRO A 104 28.44 17.44 14.31
CA PRO A 104 29.86 17.34 14.64
C PRO A 104 30.37 15.89 14.62
N HIS A 105 31.67 15.69 14.43
CA HIS A 105 32.30 14.36 14.43
C HIS A 105 32.34 13.69 15.81
N TYR A 106 31.87 14.37 16.85
CA TYR A 106 31.81 13.89 18.23
C TYR A 106 30.39 13.94 18.83
N VAL A 107 29.36 14.10 18.00
CA VAL A 107 27.96 14.06 18.44
C VAL A 107 27.20 13.06 17.58
N ALA A 108 26.63 12.06 18.23
CA ALA A 108 25.65 11.16 17.60
C ALA A 108 24.24 11.69 17.85
N ALA A 109 23.29 11.28 17.02
CA ALA A 109 21.88 11.60 17.26
C ALA A 109 21.03 10.34 17.22
N ARG A 110 19.90 10.35 17.93
CA ARG A 110 18.87 9.33 17.82
C ARG A 110 17.54 10.00 17.59
N PHE A 111 16.75 9.52 16.64
CA PHE A 111 15.42 10.04 16.41
C PHE A 111 14.37 8.95 16.49
N ASN A 112 13.21 9.28 17.05
CA ASN A 112 12.09 8.37 17.15
C ASN A 112 10.77 9.08 16.85
N LEU A 113 9.77 8.29 16.47
CA LEU A 113 8.44 8.77 16.19
C LEU A 113 7.78 9.30 17.46
N ARG A 114 7.11 10.45 17.38
CA ARG A 114 6.35 10.97 18.51
C ARG A 114 5.16 10.06 18.81
N VAL A 115 4.90 9.81 20.10
CA VAL A 115 3.88 8.87 20.58
C VAL A 115 2.48 9.11 19.97
N LYS A 116 2.13 10.38 19.67
CA LYS A 116 0.87 10.73 19.00
C LYS A 116 0.66 10.03 17.65
N TRP A 117 1.74 9.71 16.94
CA TRP A 117 1.70 8.98 15.68
C TRP A 117 1.62 7.47 15.89
N VAL A 118 2.31 6.95 16.91
CA VAL A 118 2.21 5.55 17.32
C VAL A 118 0.75 5.21 17.65
N TYR A 119 0.05 6.07 18.40
CA TYR A 119 -1.38 5.88 18.70
C TYR A 119 -2.31 6.04 17.49
N LYS A 120 -1.84 6.62 16.39
CA LYS A 120 -2.55 6.61 15.09
C LYS A 120 -2.29 5.32 14.30
N GLY A 121 -1.57 4.36 14.87
CA GLY A 121 -1.20 3.10 14.22
C GLY A 121 -0.04 3.23 13.24
N ILE A 122 0.83 4.22 13.44
CA ILE A 122 1.97 4.50 12.57
C ILE A 122 3.26 4.06 13.23
N LEU A 123 4.08 3.33 12.49
CA LEU A 123 5.41 2.92 12.92
C LEU A 123 6.48 3.53 12.04
N LEU A 124 7.60 3.87 12.66
CA LEU A 124 8.83 4.26 11.98
C LEU A 124 9.67 2.99 11.72
N GLY A 125 10.06 2.79 10.46
CA GLY A 125 10.75 1.59 9.99
C GLY A 125 12.27 1.58 10.12
N THR A 126 12.89 2.56 10.81
CA THR A 126 14.35 2.75 10.82
C THR A 126 15.01 2.35 12.14
N GLY A 127 16.29 1.96 12.06
CA GLY A 127 17.20 2.12 13.20
C GLY A 127 17.37 3.61 13.51
N PRO A 128 17.23 4.04 14.78
CA PRO A 128 17.06 5.46 15.10
C PRO A 128 18.36 6.27 15.07
N GLN A 129 19.53 5.65 14.89
CA GLN A 129 20.82 6.31 15.10
C GLN A 129 21.32 7.03 13.83
N VAL A 130 21.79 8.26 14.03
CA VAL A 130 22.48 9.09 13.05
C VAL A 130 23.95 9.21 13.49
N GLU A 131 24.85 8.86 12.59
CA GLU A 131 26.29 8.81 12.86
C GLU A 131 26.93 10.21 13.00
N PRO A 132 27.95 10.37 13.85
CA PRO A 132 28.73 11.61 13.92
C PRO A 132 29.33 12.01 12.56
N GLY A 133 29.27 13.31 12.26
CA GLY A 133 29.70 13.84 10.96
C GLY A 133 28.64 13.76 9.85
N TYR A 134 27.47 13.13 10.08
CA TYR A 134 26.38 13.10 9.11
C TYR A 134 25.91 14.51 8.73
N ARG A 135 25.66 14.72 7.44
CA ARG A 135 25.10 15.97 6.92
C ARG A 135 24.01 15.70 5.88
N GLY A 136 22.78 16.13 6.13
CA GLY A 136 21.69 15.96 5.17
C GLY A 136 20.31 15.85 5.80
N PHE A 137 19.34 15.49 4.97
CA PHE A 137 17.94 15.28 5.40
C PHE A 137 17.71 13.83 5.80
N LEU A 138 17.02 13.62 6.92
CA LEU A 138 16.63 12.28 7.33
C LEU A 138 15.48 11.77 6.44
N SER A 139 15.62 10.54 5.95
CA SER A 139 14.56 9.84 5.21
C SER A 139 13.94 8.79 6.11
N CYS A 140 12.62 8.88 6.32
CA CYS A 140 11.88 8.14 7.33
C CYS A 140 10.81 7.25 6.65
N PRO A 141 11.00 5.93 6.57
CA PRO A 141 9.92 4.97 6.29
C PRO A 141 8.86 5.03 7.38
N LEU A 142 7.64 5.37 7.01
CA LEU A 142 6.46 5.32 7.87
C LEU A 142 5.52 4.23 7.38
N TYR A 143 5.16 3.31 8.28
CA TYR A 143 4.21 2.25 8.04
C TYR A 143 2.85 2.62 8.62
N ASN A 144 1.80 2.52 7.81
CA ASN A 144 0.43 2.57 8.28
C ASN A 144 -0.05 1.15 8.59
N LEU A 145 -0.11 0.79 9.88
CA LEU A 145 -0.61 -0.52 10.32
C LEU A 145 -2.14 -0.59 10.43
N THR A 146 -2.83 0.49 10.10
CA THR A 146 -4.29 0.55 10.21
C THR A 146 -4.96 0.12 8.91
N ASN A 147 -6.23 -0.25 9.02
CA ASN A 147 -7.10 -0.50 7.87
C ASN A 147 -7.73 0.78 7.27
N ARG A 148 -7.29 1.97 7.70
CA ARG A 148 -7.82 3.27 7.24
C ARG A 148 -6.73 4.09 6.56
N PRO A 149 -7.06 4.88 5.52
CA PRO A 149 -6.10 5.81 4.96
C PRO A 149 -5.76 6.88 6.00
N MET A 150 -4.51 7.31 6.02
CA MET A 150 -4.05 8.37 6.89
C MET A 150 -3.44 9.51 6.07
N ARG A 151 -3.77 10.74 6.43
CA ARG A 151 -3.19 11.93 5.81
C ARG A 151 -2.03 12.45 6.65
N ILE A 152 -0.87 12.61 6.00
CA ILE A 152 0.26 13.37 6.51
C ILE A 152 0.20 14.76 5.88
N ARG A 153 0.45 15.81 6.67
CA ARG A 153 0.58 17.17 6.17
C ARG A 153 2.04 17.64 6.18
N LEU A 154 2.40 18.45 5.20
CA LEU A 154 3.64 19.24 5.21
C LEU A 154 3.75 20.02 6.52
N GLY A 155 4.93 19.97 7.16
CA GLY A 155 5.21 20.65 8.42
C GLY A 155 4.66 19.96 9.66
N ASP A 156 3.98 18.81 9.53
CA ASP A 156 3.52 18.08 10.72
C ASP A 156 4.70 17.67 11.61
N GLU A 157 4.64 17.99 12.90
CA GLU A 157 5.61 17.51 13.88
C GLU A 157 5.47 15.98 14.05
N PHE A 158 6.43 15.21 13.56
CA PHE A 158 6.32 13.74 13.50
C PHE A 158 7.33 12.96 14.32
N ALA A 159 8.56 13.47 14.43
CA ALA A 159 9.63 12.82 15.16
C ALA A 159 10.23 13.75 16.22
N SER A 160 10.96 13.16 17.15
CA SER A 160 11.83 13.86 18.09
C SER A 160 13.23 13.29 17.95
N ILE A 161 14.23 14.17 17.95
CA ILE A 161 15.65 13.83 17.86
C ILE A 161 16.37 14.28 19.11
N ASP A 162 17.11 13.37 19.75
CA ASP A 162 18.05 13.63 20.82
C ASP A 162 19.48 13.53 20.31
N PHE A 163 20.39 14.22 20.99
CA PHE A 163 21.80 14.30 20.63
C PHE A 163 22.65 13.89 21.81
N GLU A 164 23.70 13.11 21.56
CA GLU A 164 24.58 12.59 22.59
C GLU A 164 26.04 12.85 22.21
N ARG A 165 26.81 13.45 23.13
CA ARG A 165 28.26 13.58 22.97
C ARG A 165 28.93 12.22 23.06
N THR A 166 29.81 11.93 22.13
CA THR A 166 30.67 10.75 22.18
C THR A 166 31.80 10.92 23.20
N THR A 167 32.63 9.90 23.37
CA THR A 167 33.96 10.10 23.94
C THR A 167 34.77 11.09 23.09
N ASN A 168 35.80 11.70 23.68
CA ASN A 168 36.60 12.74 23.02
C ASN A 168 37.14 12.26 21.67
N PHE A 169 36.80 12.98 20.61
CA PHE A 169 37.29 12.78 19.25
C PHE A 169 38.56 13.63 19.05
N CYS A 170 39.66 13.00 18.64
CA CYS A 170 40.93 13.67 18.30
C CYS A 170 41.33 14.79 19.28
N SER A 171 41.24 14.51 20.60
CA SER A 171 41.45 15.49 21.67
C SER A 171 42.76 16.25 21.52
N GLY A 172 42.72 17.58 21.58
CA GLY A 172 43.90 18.45 21.48
C GLY A 172 44.51 18.59 20.08
N LYS A 173 43.86 18.05 19.03
CA LYS A 173 44.27 18.26 17.63
C LYS A 173 43.42 19.35 16.98
N SER A 174 44.03 20.19 16.17
CA SER A 174 43.32 21.21 15.41
C SER A 174 42.56 20.61 14.22
N PRO A 175 41.52 21.28 13.70
CA PRO A 175 40.80 20.82 12.51
C PRO A 175 41.70 20.64 11.27
N ALA A 176 42.76 21.46 11.15
CA ALA A 176 43.72 21.37 10.04
C ALA A 176 44.57 20.10 10.12
N GLU A 177 45.03 19.74 11.34
CA GLU A 177 45.77 18.50 11.58
C GLU A 177 44.90 17.26 11.37
N ILE A 178 43.63 17.32 11.78
CA ILE A 178 42.70 16.20 11.55
C ILE A 178 42.53 15.99 10.04
N LYS A 179 42.19 17.05 9.29
CA LYS A 179 41.96 17.00 7.84
C LYS A 179 43.17 16.51 7.04
N SER A 180 44.39 16.90 7.44
CA SER A 180 45.61 16.49 6.72
C SER A 180 45.97 15.02 6.95
N ASN A 181 45.51 14.41 8.04
CA ASN A 181 45.76 13.00 8.38
C ASN A 181 44.60 12.06 7.99
N VAL A 182 43.53 12.57 7.38
CA VAL A 182 42.42 11.75 6.91
C VAL A 182 42.89 10.88 5.74
N LYS A 183 42.72 9.57 5.88
CA LYS A 183 42.86 8.59 4.82
C LYS A 183 41.47 8.29 4.26
N CYS A 184 41.26 8.63 2.99
CA CYS A 184 39.99 8.34 2.32
C CYS A 184 39.84 6.83 2.10
N GLY A 185 38.80 6.24 2.69
CA GLY A 185 38.45 4.84 2.47
C GLY A 185 37.29 4.69 1.47
N GLU A 186 36.93 3.45 1.16
CA GLU A 186 35.82 3.17 0.23
C GLU A 186 34.46 3.58 0.84
N LYS A 187 34.20 3.15 2.09
CA LYS A 187 32.93 3.40 2.80
C LYS A 187 33.03 4.51 3.84
N VAL A 188 34.07 4.47 4.66
CA VAL A 188 34.36 5.45 5.73
C VAL A 188 35.78 5.95 5.57
N ASP A 189 36.02 7.16 6.05
CA ASP A 189 37.37 7.70 6.11
C ASP A 189 37.99 7.39 7.47
N GLU A 190 39.32 7.40 7.57
CA GLU A 190 40.03 7.05 8.80
C GLU A 190 41.03 8.12 9.19
N VAL A 191 41.19 8.36 10.49
CA VAL A 191 42.27 9.20 11.03
C VAL A 191 42.93 8.50 12.21
N SER A 192 44.26 8.54 12.26
CA SER A 192 45.02 7.90 13.34
C SER A 192 45.84 8.93 14.11
N PHE A 193 45.68 8.95 15.43
CA PHE A 193 46.46 9.78 16.35
C PHE A 193 46.80 8.99 17.60
N ASP A 194 48.04 9.15 18.08
CA ASP A 194 48.48 8.64 19.40
C ASP A 194 48.16 7.13 19.60
N GLY A 195 48.33 6.33 18.54
CA GLY A 195 48.07 4.89 18.54
C GLY A 195 46.59 4.49 18.46
N ARG A 196 45.66 5.45 18.32
CA ARG A 196 44.22 5.22 18.15
C ARG A 196 43.79 5.56 16.74
N THR A 197 42.85 4.79 16.20
CA THR A 197 42.22 5.05 14.90
C THR A 197 40.75 5.41 15.12
N TYR A 198 40.32 6.51 14.52
CA TYR A 198 38.94 6.98 14.52
C TYR A 198 38.39 6.87 13.10
N LEU A 199 37.15 6.43 12.99
CA LEU A 199 36.43 6.39 11.72
C LEU A 199 35.65 7.70 11.56
N LEU A 200 35.68 8.25 10.36
CA LEU A 200 34.92 9.43 9.98
C LEU A 200 33.88 9.04 8.95
N PHE A 201 32.66 9.50 9.18
CA PHE A 201 31.66 9.54 8.14
C PHE A 201 32.09 10.54 7.06
N LYS A 202 31.87 10.18 5.79
CA LYS A 202 32.26 11.04 4.66
C LYS A 202 31.52 12.36 4.74
N ASP A 203 32.24 13.47 4.57
CA ASP A 203 31.66 14.81 4.54
C ASP A 203 30.95 15.08 3.20
N LYS A 204 29.87 14.35 2.97
CA LYS A 204 28.97 14.48 1.83
C LYS A 204 27.61 14.92 2.33
N ALA A 205 27.06 15.96 1.70
CA ALA A 205 25.68 16.35 1.94
C ALA A 205 24.73 15.35 1.26
N TYR A 206 23.89 14.68 2.04
CA TYR A 206 22.89 13.74 1.56
C TYR A 206 21.60 14.45 1.19
N LYS A 207 21.20 14.30 -0.07
CA LYS A 207 19.93 14.85 -0.57
C LYS A 207 18.74 14.05 -0.05
N PRO A 208 17.55 14.66 0.03
CA PRO A 208 16.31 13.95 0.35
C PRO A 208 16.14 12.67 -0.48
N LEU A 209 15.78 11.55 0.16
CA LEU A 209 15.45 10.27 -0.47
C LEU A 209 16.57 9.57 -1.26
N GLN A 210 17.82 10.04 -1.18
CA GLN A 210 18.93 9.52 -2.00
C GLN A 210 19.36 8.07 -1.69
N HIS A 211 18.99 7.55 -0.52
CA HIS A 211 19.36 6.19 -0.07
C HIS A 211 18.28 5.15 -0.31
N LEU A 212 17.16 5.52 -0.93
CA LEU A 212 16.14 4.55 -1.26
C LEU A 212 16.66 3.55 -2.29
N PRO A 213 16.41 2.26 -2.09
CA PRO A 213 16.79 1.25 -3.08
C PRO A 213 15.94 1.40 -4.35
N ASP A 214 16.53 1.03 -5.50
CA ASP A 214 15.92 1.18 -6.84
C ASP A 214 14.80 0.16 -7.15
N TYR A 215 14.37 -0.68 -6.20
CA TYR A 215 13.29 -1.65 -6.44
C TYR A 215 11.92 -1.12 -6.03
N ASP A 216 10.88 -1.59 -6.71
CA ASP A 216 9.49 -1.22 -6.43
C ASP A 216 9.12 -1.53 -4.97
N ILE A 217 8.91 -0.48 -4.16
CA ILE A 217 8.48 -0.61 -2.78
C ILE A 217 6.96 -0.80 -2.76
N VAL A 218 6.50 -1.88 -3.37
CA VAL A 218 5.12 -2.33 -3.22
C VAL A 218 5.12 -3.24 -1.99
N SER A 219 4.44 -2.82 -0.92
CA SER A 219 4.27 -3.70 0.23
C SER A 219 3.56 -4.98 -0.23
N SER A 220 4.17 -6.13 0.00
CA SER A 220 3.58 -7.46 -0.30
C SER A 220 2.15 -7.61 0.24
N LEU A 221 1.82 -6.92 1.32
CA LEU A 221 0.47 -6.87 1.90
C LEU A 221 -0.56 -6.16 0.99
N VAL A 222 -0.16 -5.12 0.26
CA VAL A 222 -1.02 -4.44 -0.72
C VAL A 222 -1.27 -5.34 -1.92
N GLU A 223 -0.27 -6.12 -2.35
CA GLU A 223 -0.45 -7.14 -3.40
C GLU A 223 -1.39 -8.25 -2.94
N MET A 224 -1.14 -8.81 -1.76
CA MET A 224 -1.99 -9.85 -1.17
C MET A 224 -3.44 -9.38 -0.99
N GLN A 225 -3.67 -8.14 -0.57
CA GLN A 225 -5.02 -7.58 -0.44
C GLN A 225 -5.73 -7.45 -1.79
N ARG A 226 -5.01 -7.10 -2.87
CA ARG A 226 -5.59 -7.06 -4.23
C ARG A 226 -5.95 -8.46 -4.71
N GLU A 227 -5.07 -9.44 -4.49
CA GLU A 227 -5.34 -10.83 -4.84
C GLU A 227 -6.59 -11.35 -4.13
N VAL A 228 -6.67 -11.19 -2.81
CA VAL A 228 -7.84 -11.63 -2.02
C VAL A 228 -9.12 -10.96 -2.51
N ARG A 229 -9.08 -9.66 -2.86
CA ARG A 229 -10.25 -8.96 -3.39
C ARG A 229 -10.67 -9.51 -4.75
N ASN A 230 -9.72 -9.81 -5.62
CA ASN A 230 -9.99 -10.41 -6.93
C ASN A 230 -10.62 -11.80 -6.76
N TRP A 231 -10.04 -12.64 -5.89
CA TRP A 231 -10.59 -13.96 -5.56
C TRP A 231 -12.00 -13.88 -4.95
N ARG A 232 -12.26 -12.89 -4.09
CA ARG A 232 -13.60 -12.65 -3.55
C ARG A 232 -14.59 -12.26 -4.65
N ASN A 233 -14.22 -11.36 -5.55
CA ASN A 233 -15.09 -10.94 -6.65
C ASN A 233 -15.40 -12.10 -7.61
N ILE A 234 -14.40 -12.94 -7.92
CA ILE A 234 -14.58 -14.17 -8.69
C ILE A 234 -15.54 -15.12 -7.97
N GLY A 235 -15.36 -15.31 -6.65
CA GLY A 235 -16.24 -16.15 -5.84
C GLY A 235 -17.69 -15.67 -5.83
N ILE A 236 -17.92 -14.37 -5.64
CA ILE A 236 -19.27 -13.77 -5.70
C ILE A 236 -19.90 -13.97 -7.09
N GLY A 237 -19.12 -13.77 -8.16
CA GLY A 237 -19.57 -13.98 -9.53
C GLY A 237 -20.02 -15.43 -9.79
N LEU A 238 -19.27 -16.41 -9.29
CA LEU A 238 -19.63 -17.83 -9.39
C LEU A 238 -20.93 -18.16 -8.65
N VAL A 239 -21.14 -17.60 -7.46
CA VAL A 239 -22.38 -17.81 -6.69
C VAL A 239 -23.58 -17.23 -7.43
N ILE A 240 -23.47 -16.00 -7.96
CA ILE A 240 -24.54 -15.36 -8.74
C ILE A 240 -24.85 -16.18 -9.99
N ALA A 241 -23.83 -16.64 -10.72
CA ALA A 241 -24.00 -17.48 -11.89
C ALA A 241 -24.73 -18.78 -11.55
N PHE A 242 -24.35 -19.45 -10.47
CA PHE A 242 -25.00 -20.69 -10.03
C PHE A 242 -26.47 -20.48 -9.65
N VAL A 243 -26.77 -19.42 -8.90
CA VAL A 243 -28.16 -19.08 -8.52
C VAL A 243 -29.00 -18.75 -9.76
N SER A 244 -28.45 -17.99 -10.71
CA SER A 244 -29.14 -17.64 -11.95
C SER A 244 -29.43 -18.85 -12.84
N LEU A 245 -28.51 -19.81 -12.88
CA LEU A 245 -28.68 -21.08 -13.60
C LEU A 245 -29.75 -21.93 -12.93
N ALA A 246 -29.72 -22.07 -11.59
CA ALA A 246 -30.71 -22.81 -10.83
C ALA A 246 -32.13 -22.25 -11.04
N LEU A 247 -32.28 -20.92 -10.96
CA LEU A 247 -33.56 -20.25 -11.24
C LEU A 247 -34.04 -20.48 -12.67
N SER A 248 -33.13 -20.48 -13.65
CA SER A 248 -33.46 -20.76 -15.06
C SER A 248 -33.95 -22.19 -15.27
N ILE A 249 -33.32 -23.17 -14.60
CA ILE A 249 -33.75 -24.58 -14.64
C ILE A 249 -35.15 -24.74 -14.02
N VAL A 250 -35.38 -24.14 -12.84
CA VAL A 250 -36.71 -24.16 -12.20
C VAL A 250 -37.77 -23.52 -13.11
N GLY A 251 -37.46 -22.37 -13.72
CA GLY A 251 -38.35 -21.71 -14.67
C GLY A 251 -38.65 -22.57 -15.90
N LEU A 252 -37.67 -23.30 -16.42
CA LEU A 252 -37.87 -24.25 -17.51
C LEU A 252 -38.81 -25.40 -17.09
N GLN A 253 -38.61 -25.94 -15.89
CA GLN A 253 -39.41 -27.05 -15.37
C GLN A 253 -40.89 -26.65 -15.21
N VAL A 254 -41.15 -25.46 -14.66
CA VAL A 254 -42.52 -24.92 -14.54
C VAL A 254 -43.17 -24.71 -15.92
N ARG A 255 -42.42 -24.21 -16.92
CA ARG A 255 -42.94 -24.06 -18.29
C ARG A 255 -43.25 -25.41 -18.94
N MET A 256 -42.39 -26.40 -18.72
CA MET A 256 -42.59 -27.76 -19.24
C MET A 256 -43.84 -28.40 -18.66
N GLU A 257 -44.04 -28.31 -17.34
CA GLU A 257 -45.26 -28.81 -16.69
C GLU A 257 -46.51 -28.12 -17.22
N GLY A 258 -46.46 -26.79 -17.40
CA GLY A 258 -47.56 -26.03 -18.01
C GLY A 258 -47.88 -26.48 -19.43
N ASN A 259 -46.86 -26.72 -20.26
CA ASN A 259 -47.04 -27.23 -21.62
C ASN A 259 -47.66 -28.63 -21.63
N VAL A 260 -47.22 -29.53 -20.75
CA VAL A 260 -47.78 -30.89 -20.63
C VAL A 260 -49.26 -30.83 -20.23
N ILE A 261 -49.62 -29.98 -19.26
CA ILE A 261 -51.01 -29.81 -18.82
C ILE A 261 -51.89 -29.26 -19.97
N ASN A 262 -51.40 -28.26 -20.70
CA ASN A 262 -52.13 -27.69 -21.82
C ASN A 262 -52.31 -28.71 -22.95
N SER A 263 -51.25 -29.44 -23.30
CA SER A 263 -51.34 -30.53 -24.29
C SER A 263 -52.29 -31.65 -23.85
N ALA A 264 -52.35 -31.99 -22.56
CA ALA A 264 -53.31 -32.97 -22.05
C ALA A 264 -54.77 -32.50 -22.22
N LYS A 265 -55.05 -31.21 -22.01
CA LYS A 265 -56.37 -30.62 -22.26
C LYS A 265 -56.74 -30.65 -23.74
N ASP A 266 -55.79 -30.33 -24.62
CA ASP A 266 -56.00 -30.35 -26.07
C ASP A 266 -56.33 -31.78 -26.56
N VAL A 267 -55.62 -32.80 -26.04
CA VAL A 267 -55.89 -34.21 -26.33
C VAL A 267 -57.30 -34.61 -25.85
N ALA A 268 -57.69 -34.22 -24.64
CA ALA A 268 -59.04 -34.51 -24.13
C ALA A 268 -60.14 -33.88 -24.99
N LYS A 269 -59.92 -32.65 -25.45
CA LYS A 269 -60.86 -31.96 -26.35
C LYS A 269 -60.97 -32.68 -27.70
N LEU A 270 -59.85 -33.05 -28.31
CA LEU A 270 -59.81 -33.82 -29.56
C LEU A 270 -60.50 -35.18 -29.44
N GLN A 271 -60.34 -35.88 -28.31
CA GLN A 271 -61.06 -37.13 -28.05
C GLN A 271 -62.58 -36.92 -28.00
N THR A 272 -63.02 -35.81 -27.40
CA THR A 272 -64.45 -35.46 -27.30
C THR A 272 -65.03 -35.13 -28.68
N GLU A 273 -64.31 -34.37 -29.49
CA GLU A 273 -64.69 -34.04 -30.87
C GLU A 273 -64.74 -35.30 -31.75
N LEU A 274 -63.79 -36.23 -31.59
CA LEU A 274 -63.80 -37.53 -32.28
C LEU A 274 -65.00 -38.39 -31.90
N GLN A 275 -65.36 -38.44 -30.61
CA GLN A 275 -66.54 -39.16 -30.14
C GLN A 275 -67.82 -38.58 -30.75
N GLN A 276 -67.97 -37.25 -30.74
CA GLN A 276 -69.12 -36.58 -31.36
C GLN A 276 -69.20 -36.84 -32.88
N ALA A 277 -68.07 -36.80 -33.57
CA ALA A 277 -68.01 -37.12 -35.00
C ALA A 277 -68.39 -38.59 -35.27
N GLN A 278 -67.95 -39.54 -34.45
CA GLN A 278 -68.33 -40.94 -34.54
C GLN A 278 -69.82 -41.16 -34.27
N GLU A 279 -70.40 -40.47 -33.29
CA GLU A 279 -71.84 -40.49 -33.02
C GLU A 279 -72.65 -39.92 -34.20
N GLN A 280 -72.19 -38.81 -34.79
CA GLN A 280 -72.79 -38.24 -36.00
C GLN A 280 -72.75 -39.23 -37.17
N ILE A 281 -71.61 -39.86 -37.44
CA ILE A 281 -71.47 -40.88 -38.49
C ILE A 281 -72.42 -42.06 -38.22
N THR A 282 -72.50 -42.53 -36.97
CA THR A 282 -73.39 -43.63 -36.58
C THR A 282 -74.87 -43.25 -36.75
N SER A 283 -75.23 -42.01 -36.44
CA SER A 283 -76.59 -41.49 -36.64
C SER A 283 -76.97 -41.38 -38.12
N LEU A 284 -76.03 -40.94 -38.97
CA LEU A 284 -76.21 -40.88 -40.42
C LEU A 284 -76.30 -42.28 -41.03
N GLN A 285 -75.51 -43.25 -40.55
CA GLN A 285 -75.63 -44.66 -40.95
C GLN A 285 -76.99 -45.25 -40.56
N LYS A 286 -77.50 -44.96 -39.36
CA LYS A 286 -78.86 -45.38 -38.94
C LYS A 286 -79.95 -44.75 -39.80
N LEU A 287 -79.83 -43.48 -40.17
CA LEU A 287 -80.74 -42.80 -41.10
C LEU A 287 -80.69 -43.38 -42.51
N ALA A 288 -79.50 -43.75 -43.00
CA ALA A 288 -79.32 -44.42 -44.29
C ALA A 288 -79.92 -45.84 -44.30
N VAL A 289 -79.81 -46.60 -43.20
CA VAL A 289 -80.45 -47.91 -43.03
C VAL A 289 -81.98 -47.79 -42.94
N THR A 290 -82.50 -46.71 -42.35
CA THR A 290 -83.95 -46.46 -42.26
C THR A 290 -84.54 -45.99 -43.60
N SER A 291 -83.73 -45.39 -44.47
CA SER A 291 -84.13 -44.93 -45.82
C SER A 291 -83.89 -45.98 -46.92
N GLY A 292 -83.29 -47.13 -46.57
CA GLY A 292 -82.95 -48.21 -47.48
C GLY A 292 -83.50 -49.55 -47.00
N SER A 293 -84.80 -49.78 -47.16
CA SER A 293 -85.37 -51.12 -47.08
C SER A 293 -86.49 -51.31 -48.10
N ILE A 294 -86.13 -51.44 -49.38
CA ILE A 294 -86.79 -52.36 -50.32
C ILE A 294 -85.72 -52.96 -51.27
N VAL A 295 -85.70 -54.29 -51.34
CA VAL A 295 -85.17 -55.21 -52.38
C VAL A 295 -83.73 -55.77 -52.31
N ALA A 296 -83.69 -57.07 -51.99
CA ALA A 296 -82.92 -58.20 -52.55
C ALA A 296 -81.48 -58.55 -52.12
N ALA A 297 -81.36 -59.81 -51.68
CA ALA A 297 -80.17 -60.69 -51.66
C ALA A 297 -79.88 -61.27 -53.08
N PRO A 298 -78.92 -62.21 -53.33
CA PRO A 298 -77.87 -62.81 -52.49
C PRO A 298 -76.47 -62.97 -53.18
N SER A 299 -75.54 -63.65 -52.48
CA SER A 299 -74.47 -64.58 -52.98
C SER A 299 -72.98 -64.20 -52.83
N ALA A 300 -72.35 -64.89 -51.86
CA ALA A 300 -71.10 -65.69 -51.89
C ALA A 300 -69.79 -65.22 -52.58
N VAL A 301 -68.67 -65.36 -51.86
CA VAL A 301 -67.48 -66.24 -52.13
C VAL A 301 -66.13 -65.64 -51.67
N SER A 302 -65.45 -66.36 -50.75
CA SER A 302 -63.97 -66.50 -50.51
C SER A 302 -63.12 -65.25 -50.17
N LYS A 303 -61.90 -65.28 -49.61
CA LYS A 303 -61.00 -66.16 -48.83
C LYS A 303 -59.76 -65.28 -48.50
N ALA A 304 -58.93 -65.73 -47.55
CA ALA A 304 -57.52 -65.36 -47.31
C ALA A 304 -57.27 -64.02 -46.57
N LYS A 305 -56.59 -63.92 -45.40
CA LYS A 305 -55.35 -64.51 -44.82
C LYS A 305 -54.12 -63.63 -45.07
N ASP A 306 -53.68 -62.88 -44.05
CA ASP A 306 -52.29 -62.68 -43.57
C ASP A 306 -52.31 -61.66 -42.40
N SER A 307 -51.76 -61.84 -41.20
CA SER A 307 -50.49 -62.37 -40.65
C SER A 307 -49.27 -61.43 -40.79
N GLY A 308 -48.62 -61.13 -39.65
CA GLY A 308 -47.32 -60.43 -39.54
C GLY A 308 -47.26 -59.38 -38.41
N LYS A 309 -46.91 -59.77 -37.17
CA LYS A 309 -45.56 -59.67 -36.52
C LYS A 309 -45.09 -58.22 -36.26
N SER A 310 -45.00 -57.77 -34.99
CA SER A 310 -43.94 -58.05 -34.00
C SER A 310 -42.53 -57.65 -34.45
N GLY A 311 -42.00 -56.61 -33.81
CA GLY A 311 -40.59 -56.22 -33.84
C GLY A 311 -40.27 -55.36 -32.62
N LYS A 312 -39.33 -55.85 -31.82
CA LYS A 312 -38.77 -55.32 -30.56
C LYS A 312 -38.39 -53.84 -30.60
#